data_AF-A0A067CNS8-F1
#
_entry.id   AF-A0A067CNS8-F1
#
_cell.length_a   1.000
_cell.length_b   1.000
_cell.length_c   1.000
_cell.angle_alpha   90.00
_cell.angle_beta   90.00
_cell.angle_gamma   90.00
#
_symmetry.space_group_name_H-M   'P 1'
#
loop_
_entity.id
_entity.type
_entity.pdbx_description
1 polymer ?
#
loop_
_entity_poly.entity_id
_entity_poly.type
_entity_poly.pdbx_seq_one_letter_code
_entity_poly.pdbx_strand_id
1 'polypeptide(L)'
;MSLATLRSSVIDARREGSHTEYAIKVQVSIDDESIVIYRRYSAFVQLQKFVLRHLKEGTCCSGGRCLLESFLKSLFETEFPNANFLSKNSKSVVQDRVYFLNDFLMRMQETMAKCPPRIIQRCETEGCKVSKLLKSFLGAVSVNPAHYE
;
A
#
# COMPACT_ATOMS: atom_id res chain seq x y z
N MET A 1 9.12 7.42 -9.77
CA MET A 1 8.19 7.67 -8.66
C MET A 1 8.77 7.15 -7.36
N SER A 2 8.85 7.97 -6.31
CA SER A 2 9.40 7.58 -5.01
C SER A 2 8.28 7.33 -3.98
N LEU A 3 8.48 6.38 -3.06
CA LEU A 3 7.56 6.15 -1.95
C LEU A 3 7.51 7.33 -0.96
N ALA A 4 8.56 8.14 -0.89
CA ALA A 4 8.64 9.26 0.06
C ALA A 4 7.64 10.38 -0.27
N THR A 5 7.29 10.55 -1.55
CA THR A 5 6.42 11.63 -2.03
C THR A 5 4.98 11.18 -2.25
N LEU A 6 4.73 9.88 -2.19
CA LEU A 6 3.42 9.30 -2.48
C LEU A 6 2.45 9.58 -1.34
N ARG A 7 1.33 10.21 -1.67
CA ARG A 7 0.21 10.46 -0.77
C ARG A 7 -0.98 9.62 -1.19
N SER A 8 -1.72 9.11 -0.22
CA SER A 8 -2.93 8.34 -0.48
C SER A 8 -3.98 8.47 0.64
N SER A 9 -5.25 8.35 0.28
CA SER A 9 -6.33 8.31 1.26
C SER A 9 -7.48 7.48 0.73
N VAL A 10 -8.19 6.80 1.63
CA VAL A 10 -9.46 6.15 1.27
C VAL A 10 -10.53 7.22 1.35
N ILE A 11 -11.18 7.50 0.23
CA ILE A 11 -12.15 8.60 0.10
C ILE A 11 -13.60 8.11 0.02
N ASP A 12 -13.82 6.87 -0.39
CA ASP A 12 -15.17 6.30 -0.53
C ASP A 12 -15.10 4.76 -0.59
N ALA A 13 -16.27 4.11 -0.58
CA ALA A 13 -16.43 2.70 -0.89
C ALA A 13 -17.65 2.47 -1.77
N ARG A 14 -17.51 1.60 -2.77
CA ARG A 14 -18.59 1.23 -3.69
C ARG A 14 -18.83 -0.27 -3.71
N ARG A 15 -20.03 -0.65 -4.12
CA ARG A 15 -20.36 -2.06 -4.39
C ARG A 15 -20.10 -2.37 -5.86
N GLU A 16 -19.28 -3.39 -6.10
CA GLU A 16 -18.93 -3.92 -7.42
C GLU A 16 -19.40 -5.38 -7.47
N GLY A 17 -20.60 -5.62 -7.99
CA GLY A 17 -21.25 -6.93 -7.97
C GLY A 17 -21.47 -7.46 -6.53
N SER A 18 -20.83 -8.60 -6.21
CA SER A 18 -20.87 -9.22 -4.89
C SER A 18 -19.81 -8.69 -3.91
N HIS A 19 -18.97 -7.75 -4.35
CA HIS A 19 -17.84 -7.25 -3.58
C HIS A 19 -18.00 -5.78 -3.20
N THR A 20 -17.28 -5.37 -2.16
CA THR A 20 -17.08 -3.96 -1.81
C THR A 20 -15.66 -3.57 -2.17
N GLU A 21 -15.52 -2.46 -2.87
CA GLU A 21 -14.24 -1.86 -3.24
C GLU A 21 -14.11 -0.49 -2.59
N TYR A 22 -12.89 -0.16 -2.20
CA TYR A 22 -12.53 1.07 -1.53
C TYR A 22 -11.81 1.97 -2.53
N ALA A 23 -12.33 3.18 -2.71
CA ALA A 23 -11.75 4.19 -3.57
C ALA A 23 -10.57 4.84 -2.85
N ILE A 24 -9.39 4.71 -3.44
CA ILE A 24 -8.15 5.28 -2.92
C ILE A 24 -7.74 6.42 -3.84
N LYS A 25 -7.74 7.64 -3.31
CA LYS A 25 -7.12 8.78 -3.97
C LYS A 25 -5.61 8.64 -3.81
N VAL A 26 -4.85 8.72 -4.89
CA VAL A 26 -3.38 8.61 -4.88
C VAL A 26 -2.79 9.80 -5.62
N GLN A 27 -1.77 10.42 -5.02
CA GLN A 27 -1.02 11.53 -5.59
C GLN A 27 0.48 11.22 -5.46
N VAL A 28 1.22 11.29 -6.55
CA VAL A 28 2.62 10.84 -6.62
C VAL A 28 3.61 11.94 -6.20
N SER A 29 3.30 13.19 -6.54
CA SER A 29 4.00 14.41 -6.13
C SER A 29 2.99 15.51 -5.84
N ILE A 30 3.39 16.56 -5.11
CA ILE A 30 2.50 17.67 -4.75
C ILE A 30 1.93 18.39 -5.99
N ASP A 31 2.69 18.38 -7.09
CA ASP A 31 2.36 19.02 -8.36
C ASP A 31 1.59 18.08 -9.32
N ASP A 32 1.48 16.79 -8.99
CA ASP A 32 0.82 15.82 -9.86
C ASP A 32 -0.69 15.80 -9.61
N GLU A 33 -1.46 15.60 -10.69
CA GLU A 33 -2.88 15.28 -10.56
C GLU A 33 -3.08 13.97 -9.81
N SER A 34 -4.08 13.94 -8.93
CA SER A 34 -4.42 12.73 -8.19
C SER A 34 -5.25 11.78 -9.05
N ILE A 35 -4.94 10.49 -8.99
CA ILE A 35 -5.75 9.42 -9.56
C ILE A 35 -6.63 8.78 -8.48
N VAL A 36 -7.70 8.10 -8.91
CA VAL A 36 -8.51 7.24 -8.03
C VAL A 36 -8.38 5.80 -8.50
N ILE A 37 -7.95 4.92 -7.59
CA ILE A 37 -7.90 3.48 -7.82
C ILE A 37 -8.88 2.76 -6.89
N TYR A 38 -9.30 1.57 -7.28
CA TYR A 38 -10.20 0.74 -6.48
C TYR A 38 -9.49 -0.53 -6.02
N ARG A 39 -9.65 -0.84 -4.72
CA ARG A 39 -9.11 -2.06 -4.11
C ARG A 39 -10.13 -2.68 -3.18
N ARG A 40 -10.26 -4.01 -3.22
CA ARG A 40 -11.06 -4.76 -2.24
C ARG A 40 -10.36 -4.81 -0.88
N TYR A 41 -11.12 -5.01 0.18
CA TYR A 41 -10.55 -5.24 1.52
C TYR A 41 -9.54 -6.39 1.53
N SER A 42 -9.82 -7.47 0.79
CA SER A 42 -8.92 -8.62 0.66
C SER A 42 -7.58 -8.28 0.02
N ALA A 43 -7.52 -7.26 -0.85
CA ALA A 43 -6.26 -6.82 -1.45
C ALA A 43 -5.34 -6.17 -0.41
N PHE A 44 -5.89 -5.42 0.55
CA PHE A 44 -5.12 -4.88 1.68
C PHE A 44 -4.58 -6.01 2.57
N VAL A 45 -5.41 -6.99 2.91
CA VAL A 45 -4.98 -8.17 3.70
C VAL A 45 -3.88 -8.95 2.96
N GLN A 46 -3.99 -9.11 1.64
CA GLN A 46 -2.95 -9.75 0.83
C GLN A 46 -1.66 -8.93 0.79
N LEU A 47 -1.75 -7.61 0.62
CA LEU A 47 -0.61 -6.71 0.71
C LEU A 47 0.13 -6.91 2.03
N GLN A 48 -0.61 -6.93 3.14
CA GLN A 48 -0.04 -7.16 4.47
C GLN A 48 0.73 -8.47 4.55
N LYS A 49 0.12 -9.57 4.11
CA LYS A 49 0.76 -10.89 4.09
C LYS A 49 2.05 -10.90 3.26
N PHE A 50 2.03 -10.30 2.07
CA PHE A 50 3.20 -10.28 1.20
C PHE A 50 4.32 -9.39 1.71
N VAL A 51 3.99 -8.22 2.26
CA VAL A 51 4.99 -7.34 2.88
C VAL A 51 5.65 -8.05 4.06
N LEU A 52 4.87 -8.57 5.02
CA LEU A 52 5.42 -9.30 6.18
C LEU A 52 6.29 -10.48 5.77
N ARG A 53 5.89 -11.22 4.74
CA ARG A 53 6.69 -12.33 4.18
C ARG A 53 8.05 -11.83 3.70
N HIS A 54 8.10 -10.80 2.88
CA HIS A 54 9.36 -10.26 2.36
C HIS A 54 10.23 -9.60 3.43
N LEU A 55 9.62 -9.06 4.48
CA LEU A 55 10.37 -8.58 5.64
C LEU A 55 11.04 -9.73 6.39
N LYS A 56 10.37 -10.89 6.51
CA LYS A 56 10.89 -12.07 7.24
C LYS A 56 11.92 -12.90 6.46
N GLU A 57 11.69 -13.14 5.17
CA GLU A 57 12.47 -14.12 4.38
C GLU A 57 13.87 -13.66 3.98
N GLY A 58 14.23 -12.40 4.23
CA GLY A 58 15.59 -11.90 4.01
C GLY A 58 16.06 -11.82 2.56
N THR A 59 15.17 -12.03 1.57
CA THR A 59 15.46 -11.93 0.12
C THR A 59 14.66 -10.80 -0.53
N CYS A 60 14.95 -9.55 -0.15
CA CYS A 60 14.23 -8.36 -0.60
C CYS A 60 15.10 -7.38 -1.40
N CYS A 61 16.07 -6.72 -0.77
CA CYS A 61 16.95 -5.72 -1.41
C CYS A 61 18.23 -6.41 -1.88
N SER A 62 18.46 -6.50 -3.20
CA SER A 62 19.63 -7.20 -3.77
C SER A 62 19.88 -8.62 -3.22
N GLY A 63 18.81 -9.34 -2.86
CA GLY A 63 18.91 -10.68 -2.26
C GLY A 63 19.16 -10.70 -0.74
N GLY A 64 19.28 -9.54 -0.09
CA GLY A 64 19.41 -9.39 1.36
C GLY A 64 18.15 -8.84 2.04
N ARG A 65 18.26 -8.51 3.34
CA ARG A 65 17.15 -7.99 4.16
C ARG A 65 16.58 -6.68 3.59
N CYS A 66 15.30 -6.46 3.82
CA CYS A 66 14.63 -5.23 3.41
C CYS A 66 15.12 -4.05 4.27
N LEU A 67 15.66 -3.00 3.67
CA LEU A 67 16.10 -1.82 4.45
C LEU A 67 14.92 -1.05 5.08
N LEU A 68 13.69 -1.28 4.60
CA LEU A 68 12.47 -0.70 5.16
C LEU A 68 11.90 -1.52 6.33
N GLU A 69 12.50 -2.66 6.70
CA GLU A 69 11.96 -3.57 7.70
C GLU A 69 11.69 -2.89 9.04
N SER A 70 12.68 -2.17 9.59
CA SER A 70 12.55 -1.48 10.88
C SER A 70 11.47 -0.40 10.91
N PHE A 71 11.08 0.12 9.73
CA PHE A 71 10.07 1.16 9.60
C PHE A 71 8.68 0.53 9.40
N LEU A 72 8.58 -0.48 8.55
CA LEU A 72 7.29 -1.02 8.09
C LEU A 72 6.75 -2.16 8.96
N LYS A 73 7.61 -2.88 9.69
CA LYS A 73 7.21 -4.11 10.39
C LYS A 73 6.02 -3.88 11.34
N SER A 74 6.12 -2.92 12.25
CA SER A 74 5.05 -2.65 13.22
C SER A 74 3.74 -2.22 12.56
N LEU A 75 3.80 -1.38 11.52
CA LEU A 75 2.62 -0.97 10.76
C LEU A 75 1.93 -2.19 10.15
N PHE A 76 2.69 -3.08 9.52
CA PHE A 76 2.16 -4.24 8.84
C PHE A 76 1.80 -5.40 9.78
N GLU A 77 2.24 -5.40 11.03
CA GLU A 77 1.78 -6.33 12.08
C GLU A 77 0.43 -5.93 12.70
N THR A 78 -0.12 -4.74 12.35
CA THR A 78 -1.43 -4.28 12.82
C THR A 78 -2.55 -5.26 12.45
N GLU A 79 -3.41 -5.61 13.40
CA GLU A 79 -4.53 -6.51 13.13
C GLU A 79 -5.60 -5.82 12.25
N PHE A 80 -5.94 -6.46 11.13
CA PHE A 80 -6.97 -5.96 10.22
C PHE A 80 -8.36 -6.41 10.69
N PRO A 81 -9.30 -5.49 10.95
CA PRO A 81 -10.60 -5.84 11.50
C PRO A 81 -11.35 -6.77 10.55
N ASN A 82 -11.97 -7.82 11.09
CA ASN A 82 -12.78 -8.75 10.30
C ASN A 82 -12.02 -9.38 9.10
N ALA A 83 -10.71 -9.64 9.24
CA ALA A 83 -9.87 -10.24 8.19
C ALA A 83 -10.31 -11.64 7.75
N ASN A 84 -11.16 -12.33 8.52
CA ASN A 84 -11.63 -13.68 8.20
C ASN A 84 -12.67 -13.73 7.07
N PHE A 85 -13.02 -12.60 6.43
CA PHE A 85 -13.92 -12.48 5.26
C PHE A 85 -15.34 -13.05 5.41
N LEU A 86 -15.68 -13.65 6.56
CA LEU A 86 -17.02 -14.16 6.90
C LEU A 86 -17.97 -13.07 7.40
N SER A 87 -17.47 -11.86 7.64
CA SER A 87 -18.30 -10.71 8.02
C SER A 87 -19.14 -10.23 6.85
N LYS A 88 -20.45 -10.06 7.06
CA LYS A 88 -21.34 -9.42 6.08
C LYS A 88 -20.88 -7.98 5.87
N ASN A 89 -20.83 -7.53 4.61
CA ASN A 89 -20.56 -6.13 4.24
C ASN A 89 -21.78 -5.24 4.55
N SER A 90 -22.13 -5.09 5.83
CA SER A 90 -23.10 -4.09 6.26
C SER A 90 -22.54 -2.68 6.06
N LYS A 91 -23.42 -1.67 6.04
CA LYS A 91 -23.01 -0.26 5.95
C LYS A 91 -22.02 0.11 7.07
N SER A 92 -22.27 -0.33 8.31
CA SER A 92 -21.36 -0.10 9.44
C SER A 92 -19.99 -0.72 9.22
N VAL A 93 -19.92 -2.00 8.83
CA VAL A 93 -18.65 -2.68 8.57
C VAL A 93 -17.86 -2.02 7.44
N VAL A 94 -18.55 -1.55 6.39
CA VAL A 94 -17.90 -0.83 5.28
C VAL A 94 -17.34 0.49 5.78
N GLN A 95 -18.09 1.25 6.57
CA GLN A 95 -17.66 2.51 7.15
C GLN A 95 -16.45 2.34 8.08
N ASP A 96 -16.49 1.36 8.99
CA ASP A 96 -15.39 1.06 9.90
C ASP A 96 -14.11 0.72 9.13
N ARG A 97 -14.25 -0.06 8.05
CA ARG A 97 -13.13 -0.37 7.16
C ARG A 97 -12.62 0.87 6.42
N VAL A 98 -13.47 1.80 5.98
CA VAL A 98 -13.00 3.06 5.37
C VAL A 98 -12.09 3.81 6.35
N TYR A 99 -12.52 4.00 7.59
CA TYR A 99 -11.71 4.68 8.60
C TYR A 99 -10.40 3.97 8.88
N PHE A 100 -10.47 2.66 9.12
CA PHE A 100 -9.30 1.84 9.38
C PHE A 100 -8.29 1.88 8.23
N LEU A 101 -8.76 1.68 6.99
CA LEU A 101 -7.88 1.65 5.81
C LEU A 101 -7.29 3.04 5.53
N ASN A 102 -8.05 4.11 5.74
CA ASN A 102 -7.53 5.47 5.59
C ASN A 102 -6.41 5.76 6.59
N ASP A 103 -6.65 5.45 7.87
CA ASP A 103 -5.65 5.60 8.93
C ASP A 103 -4.41 4.72 8.67
N PHE A 104 -4.59 3.47 8.21
CA PHE A 104 -3.48 2.62 7.79
C PHE A 104 -2.62 3.26 6.68
N LEU A 105 -3.24 3.84 5.65
CA LEU A 105 -2.52 4.52 4.57
C LEU A 105 -1.83 5.81 5.04
N MET A 106 -2.44 6.56 5.95
CA MET A 106 -1.81 7.74 6.55
C MET A 106 -0.58 7.36 7.38
N ARG A 107 -0.69 6.35 8.25
CA ARG A 107 0.46 5.86 9.04
C ARG A 107 1.57 5.35 8.13
N MET A 108 1.24 4.68 7.03
CA MET A 108 2.23 4.28 6.02
C MET A 108 2.99 5.47 5.46
N GLN A 109 2.30 6.56 5.11
CA GLN A 109 2.94 7.79 4.61
C GLN A 109 3.83 8.42 5.67
N GLU A 110 3.36 8.52 6.92
CA GLU A 110 4.18 9.04 8.02
C GLU A 110 5.43 8.20 8.26
N THR A 111 5.31 6.87 8.19
CA THR A 111 6.43 5.95 8.30
C THR A 111 7.44 6.17 7.16
N MET A 112 6.97 6.36 5.93
CA MET A 112 7.85 6.68 4.79
C MET A 112 8.49 8.05 4.93
N ALA A 113 7.76 9.06 5.39
CA ALA A 113 8.30 10.41 5.62
C ALA A 113 9.38 10.43 6.71
N LYS A 114 9.26 9.57 7.73
CA LYS A 114 10.27 9.39 8.79
C LYS A 114 11.47 8.55 8.37
N CYS A 115 11.37 7.82 7.26
CA CYS A 115 12.48 7.01 6.76
C CYS A 115 13.53 7.93 6.09
N PRO A 116 14.83 7.81 6.43
CA PRO A 116 15.87 8.59 5.78
C PRO A 116 15.80 8.47 4.25
N PRO A 117 15.82 9.59 3.48
CA PRO A 117 15.65 9.55 2.03
C PRO A 117 16.63 8.64 1.30
N ARG A 118 17.88 8.56 1.81
CA ARG A 118 18.92 7.66 1.27
C ARG A 118 18.54 6.18 1.38
N ILE A 119 17.80 5.78 2.42
CA ILE A 119 17.34 4.39 2.59
C ILE A 119 16.24 4.09 1.57
N ILE A 120 15.26 4.99 1.42
CA ILE A 120 14.19 4.83 0.41
C ILE A 120 14.80 4.75 -0.98
N GLN A 121 15.66 5.70 -1.34
CA GLN A 121 16.33 5.73 -2.64
C GLN A 121 17.10 4.42 -2.90
N ARG A 122 17.89 3.96 -1.93
CA ARG A 122 18.64 2.71 -2.03
C ARG A 122 17.74 1.50 -2.21
N CYS A 123 16.64 1.40 -1.44
CA CYS A 123 15.66 0.34 -1.64
C CYS A 123 15.07 0.34 -3.04
N GLU A 124 14.75 1.52 -3.56
CA GLU A 124 14.15 1.67 -4.89
C GLU A 124 15.14 1.29 -6.01
N THR A 125 16.41 1.71 -5.90
CA THR A 125 17.45 1.37 -6.87
C THR A 125 17.86 -0.10 -6.83
N GLU A 126 17.84 -0.73 -5.65
CA GLU A 126 18.18 -2.14 -5.47
C GLU A 126 17.01 -3.11 -5.78
N GLY A 127 15.94 -2.59 -6.40
CA GLY A 127 14.82 -3.41 -6.84
C GLY A 127 14.00 -4.04 -5.71
N CYS A 128 13.96 -3.40 -4.54
CA CYS A 128 13.25 -3.86 -3.34
C CYS A 128 11.83 -4.37 -3.64
N LYS A 129 11.57 -5.65 -3.32
CA LYS A 129 10.26 -6.28 -3.53
C LYS A 129 9.15 -5.57 -2.76
N VAL A 130 9.41 -5.16 -1.52
CA VAL A 130 8.43 -4.41 -0.71
C VAL A 130 8.10 -3.08 -1.37
N SER A 131 9.11 -2.33 -1.82
CA SER A 131 8.87 -1.05 -2.49
C SER A 131 8.02 -1.21 -3.76
N LYS A 132 8.34 -2.21 -4.59
CA LYS A 132 7.56 -2.54 -5.80
C LYS A 132 6.12 -2.92 -5.47
N LEU A 133 5.90 -3.72 -4.43
CA LEU A 133 4.56 -4.12 -3.99
C LEU A 133 3.72 -2.92 -3.55
N LEU A 134 4.28 -2.01 -2.74
CA LEU A 134 3.57 -0.81 -2.28
C LEU A 134 3.19 0.10 -3.46
N LYS A 135 4.13 0.33 -4.39
CA LYS A 135 3.87 1.13 -5.60
C LYS A 135 2.81 0.50 -6.49
N SER A 136 2.90 -0.81 -6.73
CA SER A 136 1.90 -1.57 -7.51
C SER A 136 0.51 -1.53 -6.87
N PHE A 137 0.45 -1.73 -5.55
CA PHE A 137 -0.79 -1.65 -4.82
C PHE A 137 -1.48 -0.29 -4.98
N LEU A 138 -0.70 0.79 -4.91
CA LEU A 138 -1.16 2.18 -5.04
C LEU A 138 -1.26 2.67 -6.48
N GLY A 139 -1.07 1.80 -7.49
CA GLY A 139 -1.16 2.19 -8.89
C GLY A 139 -0.05 3.14 -9.35
N ALA A 140 0.98 3.35 -8.54
CA ALA A 140 2.15 4.20 -8.83
C ALA A 140 3.26 3.40 -9.54
N VAL A 141 2.88 2.61 -10.54
CA VAL A 141 3.84 1.85 -11.37
C VAL A 141 4.27 2.72 -12.53
N SER A 142 5.57 2.81 -12.80
CA SER A 142 6.05 3.47 -14.01
C SER A 142 5.40 2.79 -15.20
N VAL A 143 4.54 3.50 -15.94
CA VAL A 143 4.09 3.03 -17.25
C VAL A 143 5.35 2.98 -18.10
N ASN A 144 5.81 1.78 -18.44
CA ASN A 144 6.85 1.65 -19.45
C ASN A 144 6.15 2.01 -20.78
N PRO A 145 6.53 3.08 -21.49
CA PRO A 145 5.82 3.50 -22.71
C PRO A 145 5.87 2.46 -23.84
N ALA A 146 6.71 1.42 -23.71
CA ALA A 146 6.99 0.41 -24.72
C ALA A 146 5.88 -0.64 -24.97
N HIS A 147 4.63 -0.39 -24.56
CA HIS A 147 3.50 -1.30 -24.83
C HIS A 147 2.30 -0.61 -25.51
N TYR A 148 2.54 0.52 -26.17
CA TYR A 148 1.66 1.06 -27.20
C TYR A 148 2.43 1.16 -28.52
N GLU A 149 2.71 0.01 -29.13
CA GLU A 149 2.96 -0.14 -30.57
C GLU A 149 2.14 -1.32 -31.08
#